data_AF-A0A1J3FFA0-F1
#
_entry.id   AF-A0A1J3FFA0-F1
#
_cell.length_a   1.000
_cell.length_b   1.000
_cell.length_c   1.000
_cell.angle_alpha   90.00
_cell.angle_beta   90.00
_cell.angle_gamma   90.00
#
_symmetry.space_group_name_H-M   'P 1'
#
loop_
_entity.id
_entity.type
_entity.pdbx_description
1 polymer ?
#
loop_
_entity_poly.entity_id
_entity_poly.type
_entity_poly.pdbx_seq_one_letter_code
_entity_poly.pdbx_strand_id
1 'polypeptide(L)'
;SNASEKESVSSEPSSEIMATKAKNNKEENRDPSSAIHNRFVTLTLTHEDVKDVKLILPSHFMKANGINRLGKITILGKNRMGLSIVKRWSHGSGN
;
A
#
# COMPACT_ATOMS: atom_id res chain seq x y z
N SER A 1 -56.06 -30.38 -22.73
CA SER A 1 -54.81 -29.62 -22.92
C SER A 1 -53.77 -30.58 -23.46
N ASN A 2 -53.49 -30.58 -24.78
CA ASN A 2 -52.38 -29.86 -25.45
C ASN A 2 -51.00 -30.16 -24.81
N ALA A 3 -49.89 -30.48 -25.50
CA ALA A 3 -49.57 -30.73 -26.90
C ALA A 3 -48.09 -31.28 -26.96
N SER A 4 -47.76 -32.05 -28.01
CA SER A 4 -46.58 -31.92 -28.90
C SER A 4 -45.15 -31.61 -28.34
N GLU A 5 -44.24 -32.59 -28.60
CA GLU A 5 -42.78 -32.51 -28.90
C GLU A 5 -41.87 -31.89 -27.78
N LYS A 6 -40.56 -32.15 -27.64
CA LYS A 6 -39.45 -31.90 -28.58
C LYS A 6 -38.20 -32.72 -28.16
N GLU A 7 -37.41 -33.04 -29.17
CA GLU A 7 -36.06 -33.61 -29.22
C GLU A 7 -34.97 -32.72 -28.56
N SER A 8 -33.87 -33.31 -28.09
CA SER A 8 -32.50 -32.71 -28.08
C SER A 8 -31.51 -33.74 -27.49
N VAL A 9 -30.76 -34.47 -28.32
CA VAL A 9 -29.45 -34.12 -28.87
C VAL A 9 -28.31 -34.15 -27.84
N SER A 10 -27.42 -35.11 -28.10
CA SER A 10 -26.10 -35.37 -27.52
C SER A 10 -25.19 -34.14 -27.51
N SER A 11 -24.39 -34.02 -26.44
CA SER A 11 -23.11 -33.30 -26.47
C SER A 11 -22.21 -33.82 -25.35
N GLU A 12 -21.49 -34.91 -25.60
CA GLU A 12 -20.19 -35.12 -24.96
C GLU A 12 -19.11 -34.63 -25.94
N PRO A 13 -18.39 -33.56 -25.61
CA PRO A 13 -17.02 -33.41 -26.06
C PRO A 13 -16.12 -34.06 -25.01
N SER A 14 -15.67 -35.27 -25.32
CA SER A 14 -14.40 -35.78 -24.84
C SER A 14 -13.32 -34.76 -25.19
N SER A 15 -12.83 -34.04 -24.19
CA SER A 15 -11.63 -33.22 -24.30
C SER A 15 -10.68 -33.59 -23.17
N GLU A 16 -9.99 -34.70 -23.41
CA GLU A 16 -8.54 -34.82 -23.29
C GLU A 16 -7.87 -33.83 -22.31
N ILE A 17 -7.46 -34.39 -21.17
CA ILE A 17 -6.69 -33.75 -20.10
C ILE A 17 -5.35 -33.31 -20.69
N MET A 18 -5.23 -32.03 -21.06
CA MET A 18 -3.94 -31.42 -21.38
C MET A 18 -3.64 -30.29 -20.39
N ALA A 19 -2.52 -30.47 -19.70
CA ALA A 19 -2.00 -29.66 -18.62
C ALA A 19 -1.73 -28.21 -19.01
N THR A 20 -2.09 -27.26 -18.14
CA THR A 20 -1.25 -26.08 -17.91
C THR A 20 -1.33 -25.61 -16.46
N LYS A 21 -0.17 -25.68 -15.81
CA LYS A 21 0.25 -25.12 -14.52
C LYS A 21 -0.39 -23.76 -14.20
N ALA A 22 -1.35 -23.76 -13.27
CA ALA A 22 -1.90 -22.53 -12.70
C ALA A 22 -0.82 -21.85 -11.83
N LYS A 23 -0.21 -20.80 -12.38
CA LYS A 23 0.63 -19.86 -11.63
C LYS A 23 -0.31 -19.05 -10.75
N ASN A 24 -0.42 -19.41 -9.48
CA ASN A 24 -1.17 -18.69 -8.46
C ASN A 24 -0.52 -17.33 -8.17
N ASN A 25 -0.75 -16.34 -9.04
CA ASN A 25 -0.69 -14.95 -8.59
C ASN A 25 -1.94 -14.70 -7.72
N LYS A 26 -1.86 -15.11 -6.45
CA LYS A 26 -2.78 -14.63 -5.42
C LYS A 26 -2.56 -13.12 -5.34
N GLU A 27 -3.29 -12.37 -6.16
CA GLU A 27 -3.59 -10.97 -5.91
C GLU A 27 -4.30 -10.95 -4.56
N GLU A 28 -3.49 -10.78 -3.53
CA GLU A 28 -3.95 -10.48 -2.20
C GLU A 28 -4.65 -9.12 -2.33
N ASN A 29 -5.97 -9.17 -2.53
CA ASN A 29 -6.88 -8.05 -2.40
C ASN A 29 -6.84 -7.65 -0.91
N ARG A 30 -5.70 -7.05 -0.51
CA ARG A 30 -5.53 -6.46 0.80
C ARG A 30 -6.42 -5.24 0.78
N ASP A 31 -7.51 -5.36 1.52
CA ASP A 31 -8.35 -4.24 1.86
C ASP A 31 -7.45 -3.08 2.28
N PRO A 32 -7.39 -1.95 1.55
CA PRO A 32 -6.47 -0.86 1.86
C PRO A 32 -6.72 -0.30 3.27
N SER A 33 -7.95 -0.50 3.77
CA SER A 33 -8.38 -0.28 5.16
C SER A 33 -7.57 -1.07 6.18
N SER A 34 -7.25 -2.35 5.91
CA SER A 34 -6.52 -3.23 6.83
C SER A 34 -5.09 -2.73 7.11
N ALA A 35 -4.47 -2.06 6.13
CA ALA A 35 -3.10 -1.54 6.21
C ALA A 35 -2.96 -0.17 6.93
N ILE A 36 -4.05 0.38 7.47
CA ILE A 36 -4.07 1.70 8.15
C ILE A 36 -4.33 1.49 9.64
N HIS A 37 -3.46 0.76 10.32
CA HIS A 37 -3.46 0.75 11.79
C HIS A 37 -2.25 1.56 12.30
N ASN A 38 -2.54 2.62 13.08
CA ASN A 38 -1.60 3.43 13.87
C ASN A 38 -0.40 4.04 13.13
N ARG A 39 -0.66 4.95 12.17
CA ARG A 39 0.36 5.75 11.47
C ARG A 39 0.67 7.07 12.17
N PHE A 40 0.74 7.07 13.50
CA PHE A 40 1.11 8.25 14.28
C PHE A 40 2.48 8.03 14.91
N VAL A 41 3.25 9.11 15.04
CA VAL A 41 4.52 9.12 15.74
C VAL A 41 4.57 10.34 16.64
N THR A 42 5.04 10.16 17.86
CA THR A 42 5.36 11.24 18.78
C THR A 42 6.88 11.43 18.77
N LEU A 43 7.33 12.65 18.55
CA LEU A 43 8.74 13.00 18.56
C LEU A 43 9.01 13.98 19.69
N THR A 44 10.08 13.71 20.43
CA THR A 44 10.60 14.64 21.43
C THR A 44 11.57 15.58 20.73
N LEU A 45 11.30 16.89 20.78
CA LEU A 45 12.19 17.89 20.20
C LEU A 45 13.34 18.18 21.16
N THR A 46 14.57 18.11 20.65
CA THR A 46 15.75 18.60 21.36
C THR A 46 16.08 20.03 20.96
N HIS A 47 16.90 20.72 21.77
CA HIS A 47 17.34 22.08 21.44
C HIS A 47 18.12 22.14 20.11
N GLU A 48 18.87 21.08 19.78
CA GLU A 48 19.62 20.97 18.53
C GLU A 48 18.70 20.88 17.31
N ASP A 49 17.62 20.10 17.39
CA ASP A 49 16.63 19.96 16.30
C ASP A 49 16.00 21.30 15.92
N VAL A 50 15.72 22.13 16.93
CA VAL A 50 15.15 23.47 16.74
C VAL A 50 16.18 24.43 16.15
N LYS A 51 17.42 24.39 16.66
CA LYS A 51 18.52 25.24 16.18
C LYS A 51 18.86 24.96 14.72
N ASP A 52 18.89 23.68 14.34
CA ASP A 52 19.26 23.25 12.99
C ASP A 52 18.06 23.23 12.03
N VAL A 53 16.86 23.56 12.53
CA VAL A 53 15.59 23.56 11.78
C VAL A 53 15.40 22.21 11.05
N LYS A 54 15.74 21.12 11.76
CA LYS A 54 15.75 19.76 11.21
C LYS A 54 14.92 18.85 12.09
N LEU A 55 13.97 18.15 11.48
CA LEU A 55 13.19 17.12 12.15
C LEU A 55 13.57 15.74 11.60
N ILE A 56 14.02 14.85 12.50
CA ILE A 56 14.37 13.48 12.13
C ILE A 56 13.17 12.57 12.37
N LEU A 57 12.63 12.01 11.29
CA LEU A 57 11.54 11.04 11.37
C LEU A 57 12.10 9.62 11.51
N PRO A 58 11.52 8.75 12.35
CA PRO A 58 11.90 7.35 12.43
C PRO A 58 11.76 6.64 11.09
N SER A 59 12.77 5.86 10.71
CA SER A 59 12.81 5.18 9.41
C SER A 59 11.62 4.24 9.19
N HIS A 60 11.18 3.55 10.25
CA HIS A 60 10.03 2.65 10.21
C HIS A 60 8.73 3.42 9.90
N PHE A 61 8.53 4.58 10.52
CA PHE A 61 7.39 5.46 10.25
C PHE A 61 7.36 5.90 8.78
N MET A 62 8.50 6.32 8.24
CA MET A 62 8.60 6.76 6.86
C MET A 62 8.30 5.63 5.87
N LYS A 63 8.80 4.42 6.13
CA LYS A 63 8.51 3.23 5.30
C LYS A 63 7.02 2.85 5.35
N ALA A 64 6.44 2.79 6.55
CA ALA A 64 5.03 2.43 6.75
C ALA A 64 4.06 3.43 6.13
N ASN A 65 4.45 4.71 6.03
CA ASN A 65 3.66 5.76 5.41
C ASN A 65 3.95 5.97 3.91
N GLY A 66 4.79 5.13 3.29
CA GLY A 66 5.16 5.30 1.88
C GLY A 66 5.99 6.57 1.61
N ILE A 67 6.56 7.20 2.65
CA ILE A 67 7.46 8.36 2.54
C ILE A 67 8.88 7.85 2.23
N ASN A 68 9.01 7.06 1.17
CA ASN A 68 10.26 6.40 0.77
C ASN A 68 10.94 7.06 -0.44
N ARG A 69 10.30 8.06 -1.07
CA ARG A 69 10.89 8.83 -2.18
C ARG A 69 11.35 10.21 -1.70
N LEU A 70 12.21 10.84 -2.50
CA LEU A 70 12.50 12.27 -2.36
C LEU A 70 11.25 13.06 -2.73
N GLY A 71 11.03 14.18 -2.04
CA GLY A 71 9.87 15.01 -2.30
C GLY A 71 9.60 16.03 -1.20
N LYS A 72 8.58 16.83 -1.46
CA LYS A 72 8.02 17.80 -0.52
C LYS A 72 6.98 17.11 0.35
N ILE A 73 7.09 17.29 1.66
CA ILE A 73 6.08 16.83 2.63
C ILE A 73 5.34 18.06 3.13
N THR A 74 4.02 17.99 3.16
CA THR A 74 3.17 19.03 3.76
C THR A 74 2.59 18.51 5.06
N ILE A 75 2.91 19.17 6.17
CA ILE A 75 2.35 18.91 7.48
C ILE A 75 1.20 19.89 7.69
N LEU A 76 0.00 19.39 7.94
CA LEU A 76 -1.17 20.22 8.22
C LEU A 76 -1.39 20.33 9.73
N GLY A 77 -1.29 21.54 10.26
CA GLY A 77 -1.61 21.83 11.65
C GLY A 77 -3.11 21.81 11.93
N LYS A 78 -3.48 21.76 13.22
CA LYS A 78 -4.88 21.76 13.67
C LYS A 78 -5.67 22.99 13.21
N ASN A 79 -5.00 24.12 13.03
CA ASN A 79 -5.54 25.38 12.52
C ASN A 79 -5.61 25.44 10.97
N ARG A 80 -5.45 24.31 10.28
CA ARG A 80 -5.33 24.21 8.81
C ARG A 80 -4.13 24.97 8.22
N MET A 81 -3.19 25.43 9.05
CA MET A 81 -1.94 26.00 8.56
C MET A 81 -1.02 24.87 8.09
N GLY A 82 -0.57 24.96 6.83
CA GLY A 82 0.34 23.98 6.24
C GLY A 82 1.80 24.41 6.39
N LEU A 83 2.63 23.52 6.93
CA LEU A 83 4.09 23.66 6.86
C LEU A 83 4.63 22.73 5.76
N SER A 84 5.41 23.29 4.85
CA SER A 84 6.07 22.56 3.78
C SER A 84 7.53 22.31 4.12
N ILE A 85 7.96 21.04 4.15
CA ILE A 85 9.35 20.67 4.41
C ILE A 85 9.92 19.83 3.27
N VAL A 86 11.22 19.99 3.02
CA VAL A 86 11.95 19.17 2.06
C VAL A 86 12.56 17.98 2.80
N LYS A 87 12.26 16.76 2.33
CA LYS A 87 12.88 15.56 2.89
C LYS A 87 14.31 15.43 2.38
N ARG A 88 15.28 15.30 3.30
CA ARG A 88 16.66 14.91 3.02
C ARG A 88 16.97 13.55 3.66
N TRP A 89 17.67 12.68 2.93
CA TRP A 89 18.17 11.43 3.51
C TRP A 89 19.43 11.70 4.34
N SER A 90 19.50 11.10 5.53
CA SER A 90 20.78 10.88 6.19
C SER A 90 21.24 9.50 5.75
N HIS A 91 22.35 9.40 5.01
CA HIS A 91 22.96 8.12 4.71
C HIS A 91 23.41 7.50 6.04
N GLY A 92 22.69 6.49 6.52
CA GLY A 92 23.23 5.63 7.55
C GLY A 92 24.38 4.86 6.91
N SER A 93 25.59 5.03 7.42
CA SER A 93 26.70 4.12 7.12
C SER A 93 26.24 2.74 7.57
N GLY A 94 25.94 1.85 6.62
CA GLY A 94 25.78 0.44 6.90
C GLY A 94 27.13 -0.08 7.37
N ASN A 95 27.17 -0.65 8.58
CA ASN A 95 28.23 -1.58 8.98
C ASN A 95 28.02 -2.92 8.28
#